data_AF-A0A1I5A7R9-F1
#
_entry.id   AF-A0A1I5A7R9-F1
#
_cell.length_a   1.000
_cell.length_b   1.000
_cell.length_c   1.000
_cell.angle_alpha   90.00
_cell.angle_beta   90.00
_cell.angle_gamma   90.00
#
_symmetry.space_group_name_H-M   'P 1'
#
loop_
_entity.id
_entity.type
_entity.pdbx_description
1 polymer ?
#
loop_
_entity_poly.entity_id
_entity_poly.type
_entity_poly.pdbx_seq_one_letter_code
_entity_poly.pdbx_strand_id
1 'polypeptide(L)'
;MKDYGTLSQAINKLKLEEGYEHDFNLLDEQIEIKSTNESYSVEEFDVDKVLRFEGMSNPDDNAILYAITTTNGRKGVLVDGYGISSGQVSDEMMKKLDLKDHRPIDE
;
A
#
# COMPACT_ATOMS: atom_id res chain seq x y z
N MET A 1 0.17 20.87 6.47
CA MET A 1 0.20 19.38 6.41
C MET A 1 -1.09 18.95 5.75
N LYS A 2 -1.07 18.08 4.74
CA LYS A 2 -2.33 17.61 4.12
C LYS A 2 -2.95 16.59 5.07
N ASP A 3 -3.98 16.99 5.81
CA ASP A 3 -4.83 16.06 6.52
C ASP A 3 -5.61 15.23 5.50
N TYR A 4 -5.20 13.98 5.32
CA TYR A 4 -5.86 13.04 4.43
C TYR A 4 -7.18 12.50 5.03
N GLY A 5 -7.40 12.72 6.33
CA GLY A 5 -8.61 12.32 7.04
C GLY A 5 -8.60 10.83 7.36
N THR A 6 -9.72 10.15 7.12
CA THR A 6 -9.80 8.68 7.24
C THR A 6 -9.16 7.98 6.04
N LEU A 7 -8.84 6.68 6.15
CA LEU A 7 -8.34 5.86 5.04
C LEU A 7 -9.18 6.05 3.76
N SER A 8 -10.51 5.96 3.88
CA SER A 8 -11.42 6.13 2.76
C SER A 8 -11.35 7.53 2.15
N GLN A 9 -11.16 8.58 2.97
CA GLN A 9 -10.97 9.94 2.46
C GLN A 9 -9.64 10.09 1.73
N ALA A 10 -8.58 9.49 2.25
CA ALA A 10 -7.26 9.51 1.62
C ALA A 10 -7.27 8.82 0.25
N ILE A 11 -7.87 7.63 0.15
CA ILE A 11 -8.04 6.90 -1.11
C ILE A 11 -8.79 7.76 -2.12
N ASN A 12 -9.92 8.37 -1.71
CA ASN A 12 -10.69 9.23 -2.60
C ASN A 12 -9.90 10.46 -3.04
N LYS A 13 -9.13 11.09 -2.14
CA LYS A 13 -8.27 12.22 -2.50
C LYS A 13 -7.18 11.82 -3.50
N LEU A 14 -6.49 10.71 -3.28
CA LEU A 14 -5.48 10.22 -4.22
C LEU A 14 -6.09 9.90 -5.59
N LYS A 15 -7.28 9.28 -5.62
CA LYS A 15 -8.03 9.00 -6.85
C LYS A 15 -8.44 10.27 -7.58
N LEU A 16 -9.12 11.18 -6.89
CA LEU A 16 -9.75 12.36 -7.48
C LEU A 16 -8.77 13.51 -7.76
N GLU A 17 -7.75 13.69 -6.92
CA GLU A 17 -6.80 14.81 -7.03
C GLU A 17 -5.51 14.43 -7.76
N GLU A 18 -5.02 13.19 -7.59
CA GLU A 18 -3.70 12.79 -8.11
C GLU A 18 -3.75 11.66 -9.15
N GLY A 19 -4.94 11.11 -9.43
CA GLY A 19 -5.17 10.12 -10.49
C GLY A 19 -4.75 8.70 -10.13
N TYR A 20 -4.69 8.35 -8.84
CA TYR A 20 -4.40 6.97 -8.41
C TYR A 20 -5.64 6.07 -8.51
N GLU A 21 -6.13 5.85 -9.72
CA GLU A 21 -7.42 5.21 -10.00
C GLU A 21 -7.41 3.69 -9.78
N HIS A 22 -6.24 3.06 -9.91
CA HIS A 22 -6.10 1.61 -9.77
C HIS A 22 -6.07 1.16 -8.31
N ASP A 23 -6.52 -0.07 -8.08
CA ASP A 23 -6.40 -0.78 -6.81
C ASP A 23 -5.38 -1.90 -7.00
N PHE A 24 -4.26 -1.79 -6.28
CA PHE A 24 -3.22 -2.79 -6.26
C PHE A 24 -3.50 -3.78 -5.14
N ASN A 25 -3.29 -5.05 -5.44
CA ASN A 25 -3.28 -6.13 -4.46
C ASN A 25 -1.83 -6.58 -4.27
N LEU A 26 -1.46 -6.84 -3.02
CA LEU A 26 -0.15 -7.35 -2.68
C LEU A 26 -0.11 -8.86 -2.96
N LEU A 27 0.92 -9.30 -3.69
CA LEU A 27 1.29 -10.70 -3.86
C LEU A 27 2.70 -10.91 -3.29
N ASP A 28 3.20 -12.15 -3.36
CA ASP A 28 4.46 -12.52 -2.71
C ASP A 28 5.67 -11.72 -3.20
N GLU A 29 5.84 -11.64 -4.52
CA GLU A 29 7.00 -10.99 -5.16
C GLU A 29 6.61 -9.79 -6.04
N GLN A 30 5.31 -9.46 -6.10
CA GLN A 30 4.76 -8.50 -7.05
C GLN A 30 3.47 -7.85 -6.53
N ILE A 31 3.01 -6.80 -7.19
CA ILE A 31 1.65 -6.27 -7.04
C ILE A 31 0.82 -6.61 -8.27
N GLU A 32 -0.49 -6.77 -8.09
CA GLU A 32 -1.42 -6.97 -9.22
C GLU A 32 -2.56 -5.96 -9.23
N ILE A 33 -3.05 -5.65 -10.43
CA ILE A 33 -4.32 -4.95 -10.66
C ILE A 33 -5.33 -6.01 -11.14
N LYS A 34 -6.18 -6.49 -10.23
CA LYS A 34 -7.18 -7.52 -10.56
C LYS A 34 -8.12 -7.11 -11.69
N SER A 35 -8.49 -5.82 -11.74
CA SER A 35 -9.42 -5.30 -12.74
C SER A 35 -8.89 -5.39 -14.17
N THR A 36 -7.57 -5.32 -14.36
CA THR A 36 -6.93 -5.38 -15.69
C THR A 36 -6.07 -6.62 -15.87
N ASN A 37 -6.03 -7.50 -14.87
CA ASN A 37 -5.24 -8.73 -14.85
C ASN A 37 -3.75 -8.49 -15.15
N GLU A 38 -3.20 -7.42 -14.57
CA GLU A 38 -1.80 -7.03 -14.74
C GLU A 38 -1.04 -7.16 -13.45
N SER A 39 0.25 -7.46 -13.58
CA SER A 39 1.16 -7.59 -12.46
C SER A 39 2.45 -6.83 -12.68
N TYR A 40 3.01 -6.31 -11.60
CA TYR A 40 4.24 -5.53 -11.60
C TYR A 40 5.15 -6.04 -10.49
N SER A 41 6.36 -6.43 -10.88
CA SER A 41 7.39 -6.88 -9.94
C SER A 41 7.88 -5.73 -9.07
N VAL A 42 8.59 -6.00 -7.98
CA VAL A 42 9.15 -4.98 -7.06
C VAL A 42 9.97 -3.87 -7.74
N GLU A 43 10.58 -4.18 -8.89
CA GLU A 43 11.38 -3.25 -9.69
C GLU A 43 10.55 -2.42 -10.70
N GLU A 44 9.31 -2.84 -10.97
CA GLU A 44 8.43 -2.24 -11.97
C GLU A 44 7.48 -1.19 -11.39
N PHE A 45 7.62 -0.87 -10.11
CA PHE A 45 6.87 0.19 -9.47
C PHE A 45 7.69 0.94 -8.43
N ASP A 46 7.21 2.11 -8.07
CA ASP A 46 7.75 2.93 -7.00
C ASP A 46 6.65 3.42 -6.06
N VAL A 47 7.01 3.61 -4.80
CA VAL A 47 6.08 4.03 -3.75
C VAL A 47 6.22 5.54 -3.60
N ASP A 48 5.30 6.28 -4.21
CA ASP A 48 5.30 7.74 -4.14
C ASP A 48 5.00 8.26 -2.73
N LYS A 49 4.06 7.61 -2.03
CA LYS A 49 3.59 8.04 -0.70
C LYS A 49 3.20 6.86 0.17
N VAL A 50 3.47 7.00 1.46
CA VAL A 50 3.03 6.08 2.52
C VAL A 50 2.19 6.86 3.52
N LEU A 51 0.98 6.39 3.78
CA LEU A 51 0.04 7.00 4.71
C LEU A 51 -0.43 5.95 5.71
N ARG A 52 -0.01 6.10 6.97
CA ARG A 52 -0.49 5.27 8.08
C ARG A 52 -1.79 5.83 8.64
N PHE A 53 -2.77 4.95 8.81
CA PHE A 53 -4.03 5.24 9.45
C PHE A 53 -4.13 4.37 10.70
N GLU A 54 -4.29 5.03 11.83
CA GLU A 54 -4.62 4.38 13.10
C GLU A 54 -6.14 4.27 13.16
N GLY A 55 -6.64 3.05 13.30
CA GLY A 55 -8.07 2.80 13.37
C GLY A 55 -8.69 3.48 14.60
N MET A 56 -9.78 4.22 14.41
CA MET A 56 -10.48 4.90 15.52
C MET A 56 -11.11 3.93 16.52
N SER A 57 -11.29 2.66 16.16
CA SER A 57 -12.06 1.71 16.98
C SER A 57 -11.24 0.58 17.60
N ASN A 58 -10.13 0.14 17.01
CA ASN A 58 -9.26 -0.87 17.62
C ASN A 58 -7.79 -0.58 17.26
N PRO A 59 -6.84 -0.80 18.18
CA PRO A 59 -5.41 -0.73 17.90
C PRO A 59 -4.96 -1.78 16.86
N ASP A 60 -5.76 -2.81 16.62
CA ASP A 60 -5.55 -3.80 15.54
C ASP A 60 -6.08 -3.35 14.17
N ASP A 61 -6.83 -2.24 14.10
CA ASP A 61 -7.43 -1.72 12.86
C ASP A 61 -6.49 -0.70 12.16
N ASN A 62 -5.18 -0.91 12.35
CA ASN A 62 -4.17 -0.10 11.68
C ASN A 62 -4.06 -0.51 10.21
N ALA A 63 -4.11 0.48 9.33
CA ALA A 63 -3.96 0.29 7.90
C ALA A 63 -2.87 1.21 7.35
N ILE A 64 -2.09 0.71 6.39
CA ILE A 64 -1.14 1.50 5.63
C ILE A 64 -1.65 1.59 4.20
N LEU A 65 -1.79 2.82 3.72
CA LEU A 65 -2.11 3.13 2.34
C LEU A 65 -0.84 3.55 1.62
N TYR A 66 -0.49 2.84 0.56
CA TYR A 66 0.63 3.17 -0.31
C TYR A 66 0.08 3.73 -1.62
N ALA A 67 0.55 4.90 -2.02
CA ALA A 67 0.34 5.41 -3.37
C ALA A 67 1.50 4.92 -4.24
N ILE A 68 1.18 4.20 -5.31
CA ILE A 68 2.16 3.51 -6.14
C ILE A 68 2.04 3.98 -7.58
N THR A 69 3.18 4.25 -8.21
CA THR A 69 3.29 4.49 -9.65
C THR A 69 4.16 3.42 -10.29
N THR A 70 3.65 2.76 -11.32
CA THR A 70 4.41 1.78 -12.09
C THR A 70 5.30 2.45 -13.13
N THR A 71 6.34 1.77 -13.59
CA THR A 71 7.23 2.23 -14.67
C THR A 71 6.47 2.47 -15.98
N ASN A 72 5.34 1.77 -16.18
CA ASN A 72 4.42 1.96 -17.31
C ASN A 72 3.44 3.14 -17.10
N GLY A 73 3.62 3.94 -16.06
CA GLY A 73 2.85 5.16 -15.78
C GLY A 73 1.50 4.90 -15.10
N ARG A 74 1.24 3.68 -14.62
CA ARG A 74 -0.02 3.39 -13.92
C ARG A 74 0.04 3.84 -12.49
N LYS A 75 -1.02 4.52 -12.06
CA LYS A 75 -1.13 5.03 -10.70
C LYS A 75 -2.27 4.35 -9.98
N GLY A 76 -1.97 3.81 -8.81
CA GLY A 76 -2.96 3.17 -7.97
C GLY A 76 -2.58 3.19 -6.51
N VAL A 77 -3.48 2.64 -5.70
CA VAL A 77 -3.30 2.54 -4.26
C VAL A 77 -3.22 1.09 -3.82
N LEU A 78 -2.38 0.80 -2.84
CA LEU A 78 -2.28 -0.48 -2.15
C LEU A 78 -2.67 -0.25 -0.69
N VAL A 79 -3.60 -1.04 -0.16
CA VAL A 79 -3.98 -0.98 1.25
C VAL A 79 -3.50 -2.24 1.94
N ASP A 80 -2.67 -2.08 2.97
CA ASP A 80 -2.21 -3.15 3.84
C ASP A 80 -2.85 -2.98 5.23
N GLY A 81 -3.79 -3.86 5.56
CA GLY A 81 -4.31 -4.01 6.92
C GLY A 81 -3.55 -5.14 7.60
N TYR A 82 -2.92 -4.86 8.73
CA TYR A 82 -1.88 -5.61 9.45
C TYR A 82 -2.10 -7.12 9.79
N GLY A 83 -2.98 -7.87 9.12
CA GLY A 83 -3.38 -9.23 9.52
C GLY A 83 -3.23 -10.35 8.49
N ILE A 84 -2.97 -10.09 7.20
CA ILE A 84 -3.09 -11.14 6.15
C ILE A 84 -1.77 -11.38 5.39
N SER A 85 -0.97 -10.34 5.14
CA SER A 85 0.21 -10.45 4.27
C SER A 85 1.51 -10.82 5.01
N SER A 86 1.51 -10.88 6.34
CA SER A 86 2.72 -10.91 7.18
C SER A 86 3.63 -12.13 6.99
N GLY A 87 3.16 -13.17 6.31
CA GLY A 87 3.93 -14.40 6.02
C GLY A 87 4.02 -14.79 4.55
N GLN A 88 3.48 -13.99 3.63
CA GLN A 88 3.38 -14.30 2.20
C GLN A 88 3.99 -13.22 1.32
N VAL A 89 4.95 -12.43 1.83
CA VAL A 89 5.57 -11.35 1.07
C VAL A 89 7.07 -11.50 1.15
N SER A 90 7.74 -11.44 0.02
CA SER A 90 9.18 -11.57 -0.09
C SER A 90 9.92 -10.39 0.55
N ASP A 91 11.14 -10.64 1.00
CA ASP A 91 11.94 -9.68 1.79
C ASP A 91 12.22 -8.38 1.00
N GLU A 92 12.28 -8.46 -0.33
CA GLU A 92 12.43 -7.33 -1.25
C GLU A 92 11.19 -6.43 -1.27
N MET A 93 10.00 -7.02 -1.38
CA MET A 93 8.73 -6.31 -1.30
C MET A 93 8.57 -5.63 0.07
N MET A 94 8.96 -6.33 1.14
CA MET A 94 8.96 -5.74 2.49
C MET A 94 9.87 -4.51 2.61
N LYS A 95 11.05 -4.54 1.97
CA LYS A 95 11.95 -3.37 1.95
C LYS A 95 11.40 -2.24 1.08
N LYS A 96 10.84 -2.56 -0.08
CA LYS A 96 10.30 -1.59 -1.02
C LYS A 96 9.09 -0.84 -0.45
N LEU A 97 8.23 -1.55 0.28
CA LEU A 97 7.06 -1.00 0.97
C LEU A 97 7.40 -0.46 2.37
N ASP A 98 8.68 -0.49 2.79
CA ASP A 98 9.13 -0.05 4.12
C ASP A 98 8.39 -0.75 5.28
N LEU A 99 7.97 -2.01 5.09
CA LEU A 99 7.24 -2.80 6.08
C LEU A 99 8.12 -3.22 7.27
N LYS A 100 9.45 -3.12 7.17
CA LYS A 100 10.38 -3.60 8.21
C LYS A 100 10.46 -2.72 9.46
N ASP A 101 10.06 -1.45 9.38
CA ASP A 101 10.27 -0.48 10.46
C ASP A 101 9.29 -0.65 11.65
N HIS A 102 8.29 -1.54 11.56
CA HIS A 102 7.24 -1.65 12.58
C HIS A 102 7.03 -3.03 13.18
N ARG A 103 8.05 -3.90 13.13
CA ARG A 103 8.04 -5.08 13.99
C ARG A 103 8.36 -4.63 15.42
N PRO A 104 7.50 -4.86 16.43
CA PRO A 104 8.04 -5.01 17.77
C PRO A 104 9.03 -6.17 17.68
N ILE A 105 10.29 -5.87 17.95
CA ILE A 105 11.25 -6.88 18.34
C ILE A 105 10.78 -7.39 19.71
N ASP A 106 9.91 -8.41 19.70
CA ASP A 106 9.75 -9.23 20.89
C ASP A 106 11.08 -9.99 21.06
N GLU A 107 11.87 -9.49 22.01
CA GLU A 107 13.13 -10.07 22.49
C GLU A 107 12.85 -11.19 23.51
#